data_AF-A0A962JTE8-F1
#
_entry.id   AF-A0A962JTE8-F1
#
_cell.length_a   1.000
_cell.length_b   1.000
_cell.length_c   1.000
_cell.angle_alpha   90.00
_cell.angle_beta   90.00
_cell.angle_gamma   90.00
#
_symmetry.space_group_name_H-M   'P 1'
#
loop_
_entity.id
_entity.type
_entity.pdbx_description
1 polymer ?
#
loop_
_entity_poly.entity_id
_entity_poly.type
_entity_poly.pdbx_seq_one_letter_code
_entity_poly.pdbx_strand_id
1 'polypeptide(L)' 'MSNMTPREIVHELDKHIIGQADAKRAVAIALRNRWRRMQLDEQMRNEITP' A
#
# COMPACT_ATOMS: atom_id res chain seq x y z
N MET A 1 -11.16 -2.23 2.10
CA MET A 1 -10.10 -1.91 1.12
C MET A 1 -9.78 -3.21 0.40
N SER A 2 -9.85 -3.20 -0.93
CA SER A 2 -9.66 -4.36 -1.79
C SER A 2 -8.34 -5.08 -1.49
N ASN A 3 -8.33 -6.42 -1.60
CA ASN A 3 -7.17 -7.28 -1.32
C ASN A 3 -5.97 -7.07 -2.28
N MET A 4 -5.94 -5.96 -3.02
CA MET A 4 -4.93 -5.65 -4.02
C MET A 4 -3.53 -5.66 -3.40
N THR A 5 -2.63 -6.32 -4.09
CA THR A 5 -1.20 -6.30 -3.83
C THR A 5 -0.62 -4.94 -4.26
N PRO A 6 0.55 -4.53 -3.71
CA PRO A 6 1.19 -3.29 -4.15
C PRO A 6 1.42 -3.21 -5.66
N ARG A 7 1.68 -4.35 -6.32
CA ARG A 7 1.84 -4.41 -7.79
C ARG A 7 0.55 -4.08 -8.53
N GLU A 8 -0.58 -4.62 -8.09
CA GLU A 8 -1.89 -4.34 -8.70
C GLU A 8 -2.29 -2.89 -8.48
N ILE A 9 -1.98 -2.31 -7.31
CA ILE A 9 -2.21 -0.88 -7.04
C ILE A 9 -1.37 0.00 -7.99
N VAL A 10 -0.07 -0.29 -8.15
CA VAL A 10 0.78 0.45 -9.09
C VAL A 10 0.26 0.33 -10.52
N HIS A 11 -0.14 -0.88 -10.94
CA HIS A 11 -0.71 -1.10 -12.26
C HIS A 11 -1.99 -0.28 -12.50
N GLU A 12 -2.85 -0.16 -11.49
CA GLU A 12 -4.04 0.69 -11.58
C GLU A 12 -3.68 2.17 -11.67
N LEU A 13 -2.68 2.62 -10.90
CA LEU A 13 -2.17 3.99 -10.97
C LEU A 13 -1.52 4.32 -12.31
N ASP A 14 -0.89 3.34 -12.98
CA ASP A 14 -0.32 3.51 -14.32
C ASP A 14 -1.36 3.82 -15.40
N LYS A 15 -2.63 3.44 -15.21
CA LYS A 15 -3.72 3.79 -16.14
C LYS A 15 -4.11 5.26 -16.10
N HIS A 16 -3.81 5.96 -15.00
CA HIS A 16 -4.29 7.32 -14.75
C HIS A 16 -3.16 8.35 -14.57
N ILE A 17 -1.97 7.92 -14.18
CA ILE A 17 -0.82 8.77 -13.92
C ILE A 17 0.33 8.30 -14.79
N ILE A 18 1.02 9.20 -15.50
CA ILE A 18 2.19 8.85 -16.30
C ILE A 18 3.46 9.11 -15.49
N GLY A 19 4.41 8.16 -15.51
CA GLY A 19 5.70 8.28 -14.80
C GLY A 19 5.58 8.09 -13.28
N GLN A 20 6.49 8.71 -12.52
CA GLN A 20 6.49 8.71 -11.04
C GLN A 20 6.50 7.31 -10.39
N ALA A 21 7.31 6.38 -10.94
CA ALA A 21 7.34 4.99 -10.50
C ALA A 21 7.61 4.82 -9.00
N ASP A 22 8.57 5.58 -8.45
CA ASP A 22 8.93 5.49 -7.04
C ASP A 22 7.81 5.99 -6.13
N ALA A 23 7.13 7.08 -6.51
CA ALA A 23 6.00 7.61 -5.75
C ALA A 23 4.82 6.63 -5.75
N LYS A 24 4.48 6.04 -6.90
CA LYS A 24 3.42 5.03 -6.99
C LYS A 24 3.72 3.81 -6.13
N ARG A 25 4.97 3.35 -6.16
CA ARG A 25 5.43 2.24 -5.33
C ARG A 25 5.33 2.56 -3.84
N ALA A 26 5.78 3.75 -3.43
CA ALA A 26 5.71 4.19 -2.04
C ALA A 26 4.27 4.24 -1.54
N VAL A 27 3.35 4.85 -2.31
CA VAL A 27 1.94 4.94 -1.95
C VAL A 27 1.28 3.56 -1.90
N ALA A 28 1.57 2.67 -2.85
CA ALA A 28 1.04 1.32 -2.87
C ALA A 28 1.50 0.48 -1.66
N ILE A 29 2.77 0.62 -1.25
CA ILE A 29 3.31 -0.02 -0.05
C ILE A 29 2.64 0.54 1.21
N ALA A 30 2.52 1.87 1.33
CA ALA A 30 1.89 2.51 2.48
C ALA A 30 0.42 2.10 2.65
N LEU A 31 -0.34 2.03 1.55
CA LEU A 31 -1.72 1.51 1.56
C LEU A 31 -1.78 0.05 2.03
N ARG A 32 -0.86 -0.80 1.55
CA ARG A 32 -0.80 -2.21 1.97
C ARG A 32 -0.38 -2.36 3.43
N ASN A 33 0.55 -1.54 3.91
CA ASN A 33 0.98 -1.54 5.31
C ASN A 33 -0.17 -1.13 6.24
N ARG A 34 -1.00 -0.15 5.85
CA ARG A 34 -2.23 0.20 6.58
C ARG A 34 -3.20 -0.98 6.65
N TRP A 35 -3.41 -1.68 5.55
CA TRP A 35 -4.26 -2.87 5.53
C TRP A 35 -3.70 -4.00 6.41
N ARG A 36 -2.40 -4.28 6.34
CA ARG A 36 -1.74 -5.26 7.21
C ARG A 36 -1.89 -4.90 8.69
N ARG A 37 -1.70 -3.63 9.04
CA ARG A 37 -1.86 -3.12 10.42
C ARG A 37 -3.29 -3.33 10.95
N MET A 38 -4.32 -3.26 10.11
CA MET A 38 -5.71 -3.53 10.52
C MET A 38 -5.95 -5.02 10.84
N GLN A 39 -5.14 -5.93 10.31
CA GLN A 39 -5.25 -7.37 10.57
C GLN A 39 -4.43 -7.83 11.78
N LEU A 40 -3.59 -6.97 12.34
CA LEU A 40 -2.80 -7.28 13.52
C LEU A 40 -3.57 -6.95 14.80
N ASP A 41 -3.29 -7.74 15.83
CA ASP A 41 -3.71 -7.46 17.20
C ASP A 41 -3.11 -6.15 17.69
N GLU A 42 -3.83 -5.47 18.58
CA GLU A 42 -3.57 -4.09 18.98
C GLU A 42 -2.13 -3.85 19.46
N GLN A 43 -1.53 -4.83 20.14
CA GLN A 43 -0.16 -4.76 20.63
C GLN A 43 0.89 -4.73 19.51
N MET A 44 0.65 -5.41 18.38
CA MET A 44 1.58 -5.48 17.25
C MET A 44 1.41 -4.32 16.25
N ARG A 45 0.33 -3.54 16.35
CA ARG A 45 0.05 -2.44 15.40
C ARG A 45 1.11 -1.34 15.39
N ASN A 46 1.79 -1.15 16.53
CA ASN A 46 2.80 -0.10 16.69
C ASN A 46 4.11 -0.40 15.94
N GLU A 47 4.37 -1.64 15.55
CA GLU A 47 5.60 -2.02 14.83
C GLU A 47 5.52 -1.74 13.32
N ILE A 48 4.31 -1.51 12.78
CA ILE A 48 4.11 -1.21 11.37
C ILE A 48 3.94 0.30 11.18
N THR A 49 5.03 0.94 10.75
CA THR A 49 5.04 2.35 10.31
C THR A 49 4.76 2.41 8.79
N PRO A 50 3.94 3.38 8.30
CA PRO A 50 3.69 3.55 6.88
C PRO A 50 4.94 3.91 6.08
#